data_AF-A0AA45MRY8-F1
#
_entry.id   AF-A0AA45MRY8-F1
#
_cell.length_a   1.000
_cell.length_b   1.000
_cell.length_c   1.000
_cell.angle_alpha   90.00
_cell.angle_beta   90.00
_cell.angle_gamma   90.00
#
_symmetry.space_group_name_H-M   'P 1'
#
loop_
_entity.id
_entity.type
_entity.pdbx_description
1 polymer ?
#
loop_
_entity_poly.entity_id
_entity_poly.type
_entity_poly.pdbx_seq_one_letter_code
_entity_poly.pdbx_strand_id
1 'polypeptide(L)'
;MRITDQRYLPGDNRYTTQPCLLSILELDASAPTTPGALASFQQRLQALLPGVHRLRNLVGKRTGAGCEVPYLVQAVQQVAIELRRLVSNEVTVAFVGVVPRMHGRYRLVLPYTMQHTVEPALEMATQLVDALLAGRACNLGMVLARLRALAERRHPTRAA
;
A
#
# COMPACT_ATOMS: atom_id res chain seq x y z
N MET A 1 8.87 -5.58 -7.66
CA MET A 1 8.72 -5.63 -6.17
C MET A 1 7.82 -6.80 -5.78
N ARG A 2 7.96 -7.38 -4.58
CA ARG A 2 7.19 -8.58 -4.18
C ARG A 2 6.81 -8.58 -2.71
N ILE A 3 5.57 -8.96 -2.40
CA ILE A 3 5.15 -9.23 -1.02
C ILE A 3 5.56 -10.66 -0.66
N THR A 4 6.34 -10.84 0.40
CA THR A 4 6.94 -12.14 0.78
C THR A 4 6.22 -12.82 1.93
N ASP A 5 5.49 -12.06 2.74
CA ASP A 5 4.78 -12.54 3.92
C ASP A 5 3.62 -11.60 4.21
N GLN A 6 2.46 -12.15 4.57
CA GLN A 6 1.27 -11.40 4.96
C GLN A 6 0.56 -12.11 6.09
N ARG A 7 0.12 -11.34 7.09
CA ARG A 7 -0.71 -11.84 8.18
C ARG A 7 -1.67 -10.79 8.68
N TYR A 8 -2.85 -11.24 9.03
CA TYR A 8 -3.84 -10.44 9.74
C TYR A 8 -3.47 -10.42 11.22
N LEU A 9 -3.37 -9.22 11.79
CA LEU A 9 -3.22 -9.01 13.22
C LEU A 9 -4.58 -8.60 13.79
N PRO A 10 -4.98 -9.17 14.94
CA PRO A 10 -6.19 -8.74 15.64
C PRO A 10 -6.06 -7.29 16.15
N GLY A 11 -7.14 -6.74 16.69
CA GLY A 11 -7.09 -5.48 17.44
C GLY A 11 -6.14 -5.54 18.63
N ASP A 12 -5.84 -4.37 19.20
CA ASP A 12 -4.90 -4.22 20.33
C ASP A 12 -3.54 -4.88 20.11
N ASN A 13 -3.00 -4.67 18.91
CA ASN A 13 -1.66 -5.13 18.55
C ASN A 13 -0.60 -4.06 18.81
N ARG A 14 0.68 -4.45 18.67
CA ARG A 14 1.84 -3.56 18.86
C ARG A 14 1.80 -2.26 18.03
N TYR A 15 1.04 -2.23 16.93
CA TYR A 15 1.03 -1.11 15.99
C TYR A 15 -0.16 -0.18 16.18
N THR A 16 -1.34 -0.74 16.48
CA THR A 16 -2.62 -0.03 16.56
C THR A 16 -3.61 -0.82 17.42
N THR A 17 -4.62 -0.15 17.95
CA THR A 17 -5.78 -0.77 18.61
C THR A 17 -6.74 -1.41 17.61
N GLN A 18 -6.64 -1.07 16.33
CA GLN A 18 -7.45 -1.65 15.25
C GLN A 18 -6.83 -2.94 14.68
N PRO A 19 -7.63 -3.85 14.11
CA PRO A 19 -7.07 -4.96 13.32
C PRO A 19 -6.30 -4.40 12.11
N CYS A 20 -5.20 -5.06 11.75
CA CYS A 20 -4.34 -4.59 10.67
C CYS A 20 -3.73 -5.73 9.85
N LEU A 21 -3.46 -5.45 8.59
CA LEU A 21 -2.65 -6.31 7.74
C LEU A 21 -1.19 -5.94 7.93
N LEU A 22 -0.39 -6.88 8.40
CA LEU A 22 1.07 -6.78 8.37
C LEU A 22 1.57 -7.50 7.13
N SER A 23 2.39 -6.81 6.34
CA SER A 23 3.01 -7.38 5.14
C SER A 23 4.50 -7.06 5.09
N ILE A 24 5.27 -7.98 4.51
CA ILE A 24 6.68 -7.75 4.21
C ILE A 24 6.85 -7.56 2.71
N LEU A 25 7.31 -6.38 2.31
CA LEU A 25 7.62 -6.03 0.93
C LEU A 25 9.12 -6.11 0.70
N GLU A 26 9.50 -6.90 -0.29
CA GLU A 26 10.85 -7.01 -0.82
C GLU A 26 10.96 -6.10 -2.05
N LEU A 27 11.92 -5.18 -2.00
CA LEU A 27 12.34 -4.42 -3.16
C LEU A 27 13.39 -5.22 -3.93
N ASP A 28 13.21 -5.30 -5.24
CA ASP A 28 14.20 -5.90 -6.11
C ASP A 28 15.42 -4.97 -6.23
N ALA A 29 16.62 -5.51 -6.05
CA ALA A 29 17.87 -4.77 -6.20
C ALA A 29 18.09 -4.25 -7.64
N SER A 30 17.43 -4.87 -8.63
CA SER A 30 17.48 -4.46 -10.03
C SER A 30 16.52 -3.33 -10.40
N ALA A 31 15.65 -2.89 -9.47
CA ALA A 31 14.67 -1.84 -9.76
C ALA A 31 15.38 -0.52 -10.12
N PRO A 32 15.04 0.12 -11.26
CA PRO A 32 15.67 1.35 -11.68
C PRO A 32 15.30 2.47 -10.70
N THR A 33 16.23 2.76 -9.79
CA THR A 33 16.10 3.76 -8.73
C THR A 33 16.89 5.04 -9.06
N THR A 34 17.22 5.25 -10.33
CA THR A 34 17.88 6.49 -10.77
C THR A 34 16.97 7.69 -10.49
N PRO A 35 17.54 8.87 -10.18
CA PRO A 35 16.74 10.07 -9.90
C PRO A 35 15.75 10.41 -11.03
N GLY A 36 16.15 10.24 -12.29
CA GLY A 36 15.28 10.46 -13.45
C GLY A 36 14.12 9.48 -13.51
N ALA A 37 14.36 8.19 -13.31
CA ALA A 37 13.31 7.18 -13.28
C ALA A 37 12.29 7.45 -12.16
N LEU A 38 12.78 7.87 -10.98
CA LEU A 38 11.93 8.20 -9.84
C LEU A 38 11.07 9.44 -10.10
N ALA A 39 11.63 10.48 -10.73
CA ALA A 39 10.89 11.68 -11.11
C ALA A 39 9.78 11.36 -12.12
N SER A 40 10.08 10.58 -13.16
CA SER A 40 9.06 10.17 -14.14
C SER A 40 7.99 9.27 -13.52
N PHE A 41 8.37 8.38 -12.58
CA PHE A 41 7.42 7.61 -11.80
C PHE A 41 6.48 8.51 -10.99
N GLN A 42 7.01 9.50 -10.29
CA GLN A 42 6.22 10.45 -9.49
C GLN A 42 5.22 11.23 -10.35
N GLN A 43 5.64 11.69 -11.53
CA GLN A 43 4.76 12.37 -12.48
C GLN A 43 3.62 11.46 -12.95
N ARG A 44 3.93 10.22 -13.36
CA ARG A 44 2.91 9.25 -13.77
C ARG A 44 1.95 8.89 -12.65
N LEU A 45 2.48 8.68 -11.45
CA LEU A 45 1.67 8.40 -10.27
C LEU A 45 0.73 9.55 -9.95
N GLN A 46 1.21 10.79 -10.01
CA GLN A 46 0.40 11.96 -9.75
C GLN A 46 -0.68 12.19 -10.80
N ALA A 47 -0.39 11.89 -12.07
CA ALA A 47 -1.38 11.95 -13.15
C ALA A 47 -2.47 10.87 -12.96
N LEU A 48 -2.11 9.67 -12.52
CA LEU A 48 -3.05 8.56 -12.35
C LEU A 48 -3.86 8.65 -11.05
N LEU A 49 -3.22 9.04 -9.94
CA LEU A 49 -3.78 9.07 -8.59
C LEU A 49 -3.46 10.40 -7.90
N PRO A 50 -4.12 11.50 -8.30
CA PRO A 50 -3.79 12.84 -7.79
C PRO A 50 -4.01 13.01 -6.29
N GLY A 51 -4.86 12.15 -5.68
CA GLY A 51 -5.12 12.13 -4.24
C GLY A 51 -3.96 11.58 -3.40
N VAL A 52 -3.04 10.81 -4.00
CA VAL A 52 -1.98 10.11 -3.27
C VAL A 52 -1.06 11.05 -2.49
N HIS A 53 -0.79 12.25 -3.03
CA HIS A 53 0.04 13.27 -2.37
C HIS A 53 -0.58 13.81 -1.08
N ARG A 54 -1.92 13.80 -0.96
CA ARG A 54 -2.61 14.22 0.26
C ARG A 54 -2.45 13.21 1.40
N LEU A 55 -2.09 11.97 1.06
CA LEU A 55 -1.96 10.87 2.01
C LEU A 55 -0.54 10.70 2.55
N ARG A 56 0.42 11.54 2.14
CA ARG A 56 1.82 11.42 2.58
C ARG A 56 1.97 11.41 4.10
N ASN A 57 1.17 12.22 4.79
CA ASN A 57 1.18 12.35 6.24
C ASN A 57 0.47 11.19 6.97
N LEU A 58 -0.22 10.31 6.25
CA LEU A 58 -0.89 9.13 6.81
C LEU A 58 0.03 7.91 6.88
N VAL A 59 1.26 8.02 6.39
CA VAL A 59 2.26 6.95 6.46
C VAL A 59 3.29 7.30 7.53
N GLY A 60 3.05 6.80 8.74
CA GLY A 60 3.98 6.92 9.85
C GLY A 60 5.23 6.05 9.63
N LYS A 61 6.42 6.58 9.90
CA LYS A 61 7.66 5.81 9.85
C LYS A 61 7.98 5.27 11.26
N ARG A 62 8.11 3.96 11.37
CA ARG A 62 8.57 3.27 12.60
C ARG A 62 9.90 2.60 12.32
N THR A 63 10.92 3.42 12.09
CA THR A 63 12.31 2.98 11.91
C THR A 63 13.13 3.30 13.15
N GLY A 64 14.14 2.47 13.43
CA GLY A 64 15.18 2.82 14.40
C GLY A 64 16.05 3.96 13.89
N ALA A 65 16.82 4.60 14.78
CA ALA A 65 17.76 5.66 14.41
C ALA A 65 18.68 5.20 13.26
N GLY A 66 18.83 6.03 12.23
CA GLY A 66 19.69 5.76 11.06
C GLY A 66 19.10 4.81 10.00
N CYS A 67 17.88 4.29 10.17
CA CYS A 67 17.22 3.46 9.18
C CYS A 67 16.22 4.27 8.35
N GLU A 68 16.44 4.36 7.04
CA GLU A 68 15.52 5.03 6.12
C GLU A 68 14.69 4.04 5.30
N VAL A 69 13.41 4.36 5.12
CA VAL A 69 12.51 3.60 4.23
C VAL A 69 12.50 4.27 2.86
N PRO A 70 12.84 3.55 1.77
CA PRO A 70 12.80 4.09 0.42
C PRO A 70 11.43 4.66 0.06
N TYR A 71 11.44 5.70 -0.78
CA TYR A 71 10.22 6.34 -1.25
C TYR A 71 9.24 5.35 -1.91
N LEU A 72 9.74 4.34 -2.65
CA LEU A 72 8.91 3.32 -3.30
C LEU A 72 8.03 2.54 -2.32
N VAL A 73 8.55 2.20 -1.14
CA VAL A 73 7.77 1.50 -0.10
C VAL A 73 6.64 2.40 0.42
N GLN A 74 6.95 3.67 0.63
CA GLN A 74 5.95 4.66 1.05
C GLN A 74 4.90 4.86 -0.04
N ALA A 75 5.30 4.89 -1.30
CA ALA A 75 4.39 5.02 -2.44
C ALA A 75 3.43 3.83 -2.54
N VAL A 76 3.91 2.58 -2.38
CA VAL A 76 3.04 1.39 -2.33
C VAL A 76 1.98 1.54 -1.24
N GLN A 77 2.37 1.98 -0.03
CA GLN A 77 1.41 2.16 1.05
C GLN A 77 0.42 3.30 0.80
N GLN A 78 0.88 4.44 0.26
CA GLN A 78 0.00 5.56 -0.08
C GLN A 78 -1.00 5.19 -1.18
N VAL A 79 -0.56 4.44 -2.19
CA VAL A 79 -1.45 3.93 -3.24
C VAL A 79 -2.48 2.97 -2.65
N ALA A 80 -2.08 2.05 -1.76
CA ALA A 80 -3.03 1.13 -1.12
C ALA A 80 -4.11 1.88 -0.31
N ILE A 81 -3.74 2.94 0.42
CA ILE A 81 -4.70 3.79 1.13
C ILE A 81 -5.61 4.54 0.14
N GLU A 82 -5.05 5.11 -0.93
CA GLU A 82 -5.84 5.85 -1.93
C GLU A 82 -6.84 4.93 -2.65
N LEU A 83 -6.43 3.71 -3.03
CA LEU A 83 -7.33 2.74 -3.65
C LEU A 83 -8.51 2.41 -2.73
N ARG A 84 -8.27 2.23 -1.42
CA ARG A 84 -9.34 1.99 -0.44
C ARG A 84 -10.21 3.23 -0.23
N ARG A 85 -9.63 4.43 -0.20
CA ARG A 85 -10.38 5.69 -0.16
C ARG A 85 -11.34 5.82 -1.36
N LEU A 86 -10.87 5.49 -2.56
CA LEU A 86 -11.66 5.59 -3.79
C LEU A 86 -12.76 4.53 -3.93
N VAL A 87 -12.67 3.43 -3.18
CA VAL A 87 -13.63 2.33 -3.22
C VAL A 87 -14.63 2.38 -2.07
N SER A 88 -14.18 2.61 -0.84
CA SER A 88 -15.00 2.52 0.37
C SER A 88 -14.95 3.78 1.25
N ASN A 89 -14.33 4.87 0.77
CA ASN A 89 -14.05 6.07 1.57
C ASN A 89 -13.26 5.78 2.85
N GLU A 90 -12.51 4.68 2.86
CA GLU A 90 -11.75 4.23 4.01
C GLU A 90 -10.35 4.83 4.01
N VAL A 91 -10.01 5.56 5.07
CA VAL A 91 -8.72 6.21 5.26
C VAL A 91 -8.21 5.91 6.67
N THR A 92 -7.04 5.27 6.77
CA THR A 92 -6.42 4.90 8.04
C THR A 92 -4.95 5.31 8.06
N VAL A 93 -4.44 5.70 9.23
CA VAL A 93 -3.00 5.91 9.42
C VAL A 93 -2.31 4.56 9.38
N ALA A 94 -1.33 4.42 8.49
CA ALA A 94 -0.59 3.20 8.28
C ALA A 94 0.88 3.41 8.65
N PHE A 95 1.62 2.33 8.91
CA PHE A 95 3.02 2.41 9.32
C PHE A 95 3.94 1.68 8.37
N VAL A 96 5.12 2.25 8.11
CA VAL A 96 6.22 1.57 7.40
C VAL A 96 7.44 1.46 8.30
N GLY A 97 8.20 0.39 8.14
CA GLY A 97 9.44 0.19 8.89
C GLY A 97 10.39 -0.77 8.19
N VAL A 98 11.59 -0.88 8.74
CA VAL A 98 12.58 -1.87 8.30
C VAL A 98 12.36 -3.20 9.02
N VAL A 99 12.70 -4.30 8.37
CA VAL A 99 12.79 -5.60 9.04
C VAL A 99 14.21 -5.77 9.58
N PRO A 100 14.40 -5.98 10.89
CA PRO A 100 15.74 -6.13 11.46
C PRO A 100 16.53 -7.25 10.76
N ARG A 101 17.79 -6.98 10.42
CA ARG A 101 18.72 -7.93 9.79
C ARG A 101 18.29 -8.44 8.40
N MET A 102 17.31 -7.80 7.74
CA MET A 102 16.86 -8.18 6.40
C MET A 102 16.91 -6.97 5.46
N HIS A 103 18.04 -6.82 4.76
CA HIS A 103 18.22 -5.76 3.78
C HIS A 103 17.24 -5.91 2.61
N GLY A 104 16.75 -4.79 2.08
CA GLY A 104 15.77 -4.77 0.99
C GLY A 104 14.35 -5.20 1.37
N ARG A 105 14.10 -5.55 2.64
CA ARG A 105 12.78 -5.95 3.14
C ARG A 105 12.20 -4.92 4.11
N TYR A 106 10.95 -4.56 3.86
CA TYR A 106 10.25 -3.51 4.58
C TYR A 106 8.93 -4.02 5.09
N ARG A 107 8.59 -3.60 6.31
CA ARG A 107 7.30 -3.89 6.93
C ARG A 107 6.31 -2.80 6.54
N LEU A 108 5.16 -3.22 6.04
CA LEU A 108 3.97 -2.40 5.83
C LEU A 108 2.93 -2.85 6.85
N VAL A 109 2.31 -1.90 7.55
CA VAL A 109 1.23 -2.16 8.50
C VAL A 109 0.04 -1.29 8.12
N LEU A 110 -1.03 -1.92 7.67
CA LEU A 110 -2.24 -1.25 7.20
C LEU A 110 -3.43 -1.62 8.08
N PRO A 111 -3.88 -0.73 8.98
CA PRO A 111 -5.14 -0.92 9.68
C PRO A 111 -6.32 -1.01 8.71
N TYR A 112 -7.36 -1.73 9.14
CA TYR A 112 -8.56 -1.88 8.34
C TYR A 112 -9.84 -1.98 9.16
N THR A 113 -10.92 -1.57 8.52
CA THR A 113 -12.32 -1.79 8.90
C THR A 113 -12.92 -2.87 7.99
N MET A 114 -12.51 -2.90 6.72
CA MET A 114 -12.92 -3.93 5.74
C MET A 114 -11.78 -4.91 5.45
N GLN A 115 -11.81 -6.07 6.11
CA GLN A 115 -10.74 -7.08 6.00
C GLN A 115 -10.53 -7.59 4.57
N HIS A 116 -11.59 -7.74 3.79
CA HIS A 116 -11.53 -8.33 2.45
C HIS A 116 -10.98 -7.37 1.38
N THR A 117 -10.79 -6.09 1.69
CA THR A 117 -10.24 -5.11 0.73
C THR A 117 -8.78 -4.77 0.99
N VAL A 118 -8.28 -4.95 2.22
CA VAL A 118 -6.93 -4.49 2.58
C VAL A 118 -5.80 -5.24 1.87
N GLU A 119 -5.89 -6.57 1.80
CA GLU A 119 -4.88 -7.41 1.12
C GLU A 119 -4.92 -7.21 -0.40
N PRO A 120 -6.09 -7.32 -1.07
CA PRO A 120 -6.16 -7.04 -2.51
C PRO A 120 -5.74 -5.61 -2.89
N ALA A 121 -6.07 -4.61 -2.05
CA ALA A 121 -5.61 -3.24 -2.30
C ALA A 121 -4.09 -3.12 -2.22
N LEU A 122 -3.44 -3.80 -1.27
CA LEU A 122 -1.99 -3.77 -1.16
C LEU A 122 -1.29 -4.49 -2.33
N GLU A 123 -1.82 -5.64 -2.75
CA GLU A 123 -1.33 -6.36 -3.92
C GLU A 123 -1.45 -5.51 -5.20
N MET A 124 -2.63 -4.95 -5.45
CA MET A 124 -2.89 -4.09 -6.60
C MET A 124 -2.02 -2.82 -6.55
N ALA A 125 -1.83 -2.23 -5.37
CA ALA A 125 -0.93 -1.10 -5.20
C ALA A 125 0.52 -1.45 -5.54
N THR A 126 0.99 -2.62 -5.10
CA THR A 126 2.33 -3.12 -5.41
C THR A 126 2.51 -3.30 -6.92
N GLN A 127 1.54 -3.93 -7.59
CA GLN A 127 1.55 -4.13 -9.04
C GLN A 127 1.49 -2.81 -9.81
N LEU A 128 0.66 -1.87 -9.36
CA LEU A 128 0.51 -0.55 -9.98
C LEU A 128 1.81 0.24 -9.88
N VAL A 129 2.44 0.28 -8.70
CA VAL A 129 3.72 0.98 -8.51
C VAL A 129 4.82 0.34 -9.36
N ASP A 130 4.86 -0.99 -9.44
CA ASP A 130 5.82 -1.73 -10.26
C ASP A 130 5.65 -1.43 -11.76
N ALA A 131 4.41 -1.42 -12.24
CA ALA A 131 4.08 -1.07 -13.63
C ALA A 131 4.41 0.39 -13.95
N LEU A 132 4.08 1.34 -13.06
CA LEU A 132 4.41 2.74 -13.24
C LEU A 132 5.92 2.99 -13.20
N LEU A 133 6.66 2.26 -12.37
CA LEU A 133 8.12 2.35 -12.32
C LEU A 133 8.75 1.87 -13.63
N ALA A 134 8.22 0.78 -14.20
CA ALA A 134 8.60 0.26 -15.51
C ALA A 134 8.08 1.09 -16.70
N GLY A 135 7.38 2.20 -16.47
CA GLY A 135 6.82 3.05 -17.54
C GLY A 135 5.65 2.42 -18.29
N ARG A 136 5.02 1.37 -17.74
CA ARG A 136 3.86 0.71 -18.35
C ARG A 136 2.56 1.46 -18.03
N ALA A 137 1.60 1.38 -18.93
CA ALA A 137 0.26 1.91 -18.71
C ALA A 137 -0.51 1.04 -17.70
N CYS A 138 -1.30 1.70 -16.84
CA CYS A 138 -2.15 1.04 -15.85
C CYS A 138 -3.60 1.47 -16.07
N ASN A 139 -4.52 0.51 -16.22
CA ASN A 139 -5.95 0.81 -16.26
C ASN A 139 -6.49 0.90 -14.82
N LEU A 140 -6.46 2.11 -14.26
CA LEU A 140 -6.96 2.37 -12.91
C LEU A 140 -8.45 2.02 -12.78
N GLY A 141 -9.26 2.27 -13.81
CA GLY A 141 -10.69 1.93 -13.80
C GLY A 141 -10.94 0.45 -13.55
N MET A 142 -10.17 -0.42 -14.21
CA MET A 142 -10.22 -1.87 -14.02
C MET A 142 -9.78 -2.28 -12.60
N VAL A 143 -8.71 -1.66 -12.08
CA VAL A 143 -8.22 -1.90 -10.70
C VAL A 143 -9.32 -1.55 -9.69
N LEU A 144 -9.93 -0.37 -9.82
CA LEU A 144 -11.00 0.08 -8.92
C LEU A 144 -12.27 -0.77 -9.06
N ALA A 145 -12.65 -1.17 -10.28
CA ALA A 145 -13.80 -2.04 -10.50
C ALA A 145 -13.60 -3.41 -9.83
N ARG A 146 -12.40 -3.99 -9.95
CA ARG A 146 -12.07 -5.26 -9.27
C ARG A 146 -12.12 -5.11 -7.76
N LEU A 147 -11.58 -4.02 -7.21
CA LEU A 147 -11.58 -3.79 -5.76
C LEU A 147 -13.00 -3.50 -5.22
N ARG A 148 -13.85 -2.79 -5.97
CA ARG A 148 -15.28 -2.61 -5.65
C ARG A 148 -16.04 -3.93 -5.64
N ALA A 149 -15.85 -4.76 -6.65
CA ALA A 149 -16.48 -6.08 -6.70
C ALA A 149 -16.09 -6.94 -5.50
N LEU A 150 -14.84 -6.84 -5.01
CA LEU A 150 -14.42 -7.48 -3.77
C LEU A 150 -15.14 -6.87 -2.56
N ALA A 151 -15.22 -5.54 -2.49
CA ALA A 151 -15.91 -4.83 -1.42
C ALA A 151 -17.38 -5.23 -1.29
N GLU A 152 -18.09 -5.37 -2.42
CA GLU A 152 -19.53 -5.65 -2.51
C GLU A 152 -19.91 -7.11 -2.23
N ARG A 153 -19.00 -8.07 -2.48
CA ARG A 153 -19.26 -9.52 -2.31
C ARG A 153 -19.71 -9.94 -0.91
N ARG A 154 -19.74 -9.04 0.08
CA ARG A 154 -20.21 -9.36 1.43
C ARG A 154 -20.89 -8.21 2.17
N HIS A 155 -21.84 -7.53 1.52
CA HIS A 155 -23.06 -7.15 2.24
C HIS A 155 -24.00 -8.37 2.26
N PRO A 156 -23.93 -9.31 3.23
CA PRO A 156 -25.17 -9.97 3.60
C PRO A 156 -26.04 -8.83 4.11
N THR A 157 -27.15 -8.61 3.44
CA THR A 157 -28.31 -7.94 4.02
C THR A 157 -28.41 -8.46 5.45
N ARG A 158 -28.12 -7.61 6.43
CA ARG A 158 -28.48 -7.92 7.81
C ARG A 158 -30.00 -7.80 7.81
N ALA A 159 -30.66 -8.91 7.45
CA ALA A 159 -32.09 -9.06 7.58
C ALA A 159 -32.42 -8.78 9.05
N ALA A 160 -33.41 -7.90 9.22
CA ALA A 160 -33.92 -7.43 10.50
C ALA A 160 -34.37 -8.57 11.40
#